data_AF-A0AAD5LNY7-F1
#
_entry.id   AF-A0AAD5LNY7-F1
#
_cell.length_a   1.000
_cell.length_b   1.000
_cell.length_c   1.000
_cell.angle_alpha   90.00
_cell.angle_beta   90.00
_cell.angle_gamma   90.00
#
_symmetry.space_group_name_H-M   'P 1'
#
loop_
_entity.id
_entity.type
_entity.pdbx_description
1 polymer ?
#
loop_
_entity_poly.entity_id
_entity_poly.type
_entity_poly.pdbx_seq_one_letter_code
_entity_poly.pdbx_strand_id
1 'polypeptide(L)'
;MIVPSQFITPDMLDIKPCMRNEVVWSMAEDELRRINACRAPGDKINCIVRCCSIIFGVLNLSRGDSSNRPGADDFLPVFIYIVLHSKIPRLHSNCEYIAAYRDSADLMSKYVCMTKSREVLKLTTDALLLISEPAIAL
;
A
#
# COMPACT_ATOMS: atom_id res chain seq x y z
N MET A 1 -8.20 -22.72 12.59
CA MET A 1 -9.53 -22.11 12.44
C MET A 1 -9.33 -20.86 11.61
N ILE A 2 -9.62 -20.91 10.30
CA ILE A 2 -9.39 -19.79 9.38
C ILE A 2 -10.62 -18.88 9.49
N VAL A 3 -10.45 -17.69 10.05
CA VAL A 3 -11.52 -16.69 10.13
C VAL A 3 -11.81 -16.21 8.70
N PRO A 4 -13.06 -16.24 8.21
CA PRO A 4 -13.37 -15.66 6.91
C PRO A 4 -13.21 -14.15 7.05
N SER A 5 -12.21 -13.58 6.38
CA SER A 5 -12.03 -12.13 6.25
C SER A 5 -13.38 -11.51 5.86
N GLN A 6 -13.96 -10.71 6.75
CA GLN A 6 -15.12 -9.89 6.43
C GLN A 6 -14.80 -9.14 5.13
N PHE A 7 -15.66 -9.26 4.13
CA PHE A 7 -15.44 -8.64 2.82
C PHE A 7 -15.56 -7.12 2.97
N ILE A 8 -14.45 -6.44 3.21
CA ILE A 8 -14.36 -4.98 3.21
C ILE A 8 -14.66 -4.51 1.79
N THR A 9 -15.71 -3.71 1.60
CA THR A 9 -16.06 -3.20 0.27
C THR A 9 -15.37 -1.86 0.01
N PRO A 10 -15.14 -1.48 -1.26
CA PRO A 10 -14.56 -0.19 -1.60
C PRO A 10 -15.37 1.00 -1.05
N ASP A 11 -16.70 0.82 -0.91
CA ASP A 11 -17.63 1.79 -0.35
C ASP A 11 -17.37 2.07 1.14
N MET A 12 -16.91 1.09 1.92
CA MET A 12 -16.58 1.27 3.34
C MET A 12 -15.33 2.14 3.57
N LEU A 13 -14.52 2.30 2.54
CA LEU A 13 -13.29 3.10 2.57
C LEU A 13 -13.44 4.41 1.78
N ASP A 14 -14.67 4.79 1.37
CA ASP A 14 -14.93 5.99 0.55
C ASP A 14 -14.19 6.00 -0.81
N ILE A 15 -13.92 4.81 -1.37
CA ILE A 15 -13.28 4.71 -2.70
C ILE A 15 -14.30 5.09 -3.78
N LYS A 16 -14.11 6.25 -4.40
CA LYS A 16 -15.00 6.73 -5.47
C LYS A 16 -15.01 5.77 -6.68
N PRO A 17 -16.15 5.61 -7.37
CA PRO A 17 -16.26 4.75 -8.56
C PRO A 17 -15.21 5.02 -9.65
N CYS A 18 -14.82 6.29 -9.86
CA CYS A 18 -13.79 6.66 -10.84
C CYS A 18 -12.40 6.08 -10.53
N MET A 19 -12.14 5.69 -9.28
CA MET A 19 -10.89 5.10 -8.82
C MET A 19 -10.94 3.57 -8.77
N ARG A 20 -12.09 2.97 -9.10
CA ARG A 20 -12.29 1.52 -9.06
C ARG A 20 -11.86 0.92 -10.40
N ASN A 21 -10.69 0.27 -10.38
CA ASN A 21 -10.18 -0.45 -11.52
C ASN A 21 -9.66 -1.81 -11.05
N GLU A 22 -10.48 -2.84 -11.22
CA GLU A 22 -10.19 -4.20 -10.73
C GLU A 22 -8.90 -4.77 -11.31
N VAL A 23 -8.60 -4.49 -12.59
CA VAL A 23 -7.36 -4.95 -13.25
C VAL A 23 -6.16 -4.34 -12.54
N VAL A 24 -6.20 -3.04 -12.28
CA VAL A 24 -5.09 -2.33 -11.63
C VAL A 24 -4.96 -2.72 -10.17
N TRP A 25 -6.07 -2.95 -9.46
CA TRP A 25 -6.03 -3.48 -8.11
C TRP A 25 -5.39 -4.86 -8.08
N SER A 26 -5.79 -5.78 -8.97
CA SER A 26 -5.17 -7.10 -9.09
C SER A 26 -3.67 -7.00 -9.35
N MET A 27 -3.22 -6.09 -10.23
CA MET A 27 -1.80 -5.88 -10.51
C MET A 27 -1.04 -5.35 -9.28
N ALA A 28 -1.64 -4.43 -8.53
CA ALA A 28 -1.05 -3.88 -7.32
C ALA A 28 -0.95 -4.94 -6.21
N GLU A 29 -2.00 -5.75 -6.04
CA GLU A 29 -2.00 -6.87 -5.11
C GLU A 29 -0.93 -7.91 -5.46
N ASP A 30 -0.81 -8.28 -6.74
CA ASP A 30 0.22 -9.21 -7.23
C ASP A 30 1.63 -8.70 -6.88
N GLU A 31 1.88 -7.40 -7.09
CA GLU A 31 3.17 -6.80 -6.76
C GLU A 31 3.42 -6.80 -5.25
N LEU A 32 2.41 -6.52 -4.44
CA LEU A 32 2.54 -6.50 -2.99
C LEU A 32 2.75 -7.91 -2.42
N ARG A 33 2.11 -8.95 -3.00
CA ARG A 33 2.31 -10.35 -2.62
C ARG A 33 3.74 -10.85 -2.84
N ARG A 34 4.52 -10.22 -3.73
CA ARG A 34 5.95 -10.54 -3.96
C ARG A 34 6.84 -10.25 -2.75
N ILE A 35 6.38 -9.46 -1.77
CA ILE A 35 7.16 -9.11 -0.58
C ILE A 35 7.72 -10.34 0.17
N ASN A 36 6.98 -11.46 0.16
CA ASN A 36 7.41 -12.71 0.79
C ASN A 36 8.46 -13.50 0.00
N ALA A 37 8.61 -13.23 -1.30
CA ALA A 37 9.67 -13.81 -2.13
C ALA A 37 11.00 -13.05 -1.98
N CYS A 38 10.96 -11.79 -1.54
CA CYS A 38 12.14 -10.96 -1.33
C CYS A 38 12.84 -11.31 -0.02
N ARG A 39 14.18 -11.38 -0.05
CA ARG A 39 15.02 -11.59 1.15
C ARG A 39 15.58 -10.28 1.70
N ALA A 40 16.03 -9.38 0.82
CA ALA A 40 16.60 -8.10 1.23
C ALA A 40 15.48 -7.09 1.62
N PRO A 41 15.69 -6.26 2.64
CA PRO A 41 14.72 -5.24 3.04
C PRO A 41 14.46 -4.21 1.92
N GLY A 42 15.49 -3.83 1.17
CA GLY A 42 15.35 -2.94 0.01
C GLY A 42 14.45 -3.51 -1.09
N ASP A 43 14.55 -4.82 -1.36
CA ASP A 43 13.68 -5.48 -2.35
C ASP A 43 12.22 -5.53 -1.88
N LYS A 44 11.99 -5.77 -0.59
CA LYS A 44 10.65 -5.71 0.00
C LYS A 44 10.03 -4.32 -0.12
N ILE A 45 10.84 -3.27 0.10
CA ILE A 45 10.43 -1.87 -0.11
C ILE A 45 10.11 -1.60 -1.59
N ASN A 46 10.88 -2.15 -2.52
CA ASN A 46 10.61 -2.00 -3.95
C ASN A 46 9.27 -2.61 -4.37
N CYS A 47 8.85 -3.74 -3.78
CA CYS A 47 7.49 -4.27 -3.99
C CYS A 47 6.41 -3.27 -3.56
N ILE A 48 6.56 -2.67 -2.37
CA ILE A 48 5.62 -1.66 -1.87
C ILE A 48 5.58 -0.45 -2.81
N VAL A 49 6.75 0.03 -3.24
CA VAL A 49 6.85 1.21 -4.12
C VAL A 49 6.22 0.95 -5.48
N ARG A 50 6.44 -0.22 -6.07
CA ARG A 50 5.82 -0.59 -7.35
C ARG A 50 4.31 -0.73 -7.22
N CYS A 51 3.82 -1.32 -6.12
CA CYS A 51 2.39 -1.31 -5.78
C CYS A 51 1.84 0.13 -5.72
N CYS A 52 2.49 1.04 -4.99
CA CYS A 52 2.08 2.45 -4.94
C CYS A 52 2.08 3.11 -6.32
N SER A 53 3.08 2.82 -7.16
CA SER A 53 3.20 3.37 -8.52
C SER A 53 2.03 2.95 -9.41
N ILE A 54 1.62 1.68 -9.30
CA ILE A 54 0.45 1.14 -10.01
C ILE A 54 -0.83 1.88 -9.58
N ILE A 55 -1.03 2.09 -8.27
CA ILE A 55 -2.17 2.82 -7.72
C ILE A 55 -2.20 4.26 -8.25
N PHE A 56 -1.08 4.98 -8.17
CA PHE A 56 -0.98 6.35 -8.68
C PHE A 56 -1.27 6.45 -10.18
N GLY A 57 -0.95 5.41 -10.96
CA GLY A 57 -1.35 5.30 -12.36
C GLY A 57 -2.85 5.47 -12.55
N VAL A 58 -3.68 4.76 -11.76
CA VAL A 58 -5.14 4.89 -11.83
C VAL A 58 -5.64 6.20 -11.25
N LEU A 59 -5.08 6.66 -10.14
CA LEU A 59 -5.51 7.93 -9.55
C LEU A 59 -5.31 9.10 -10.52
N ASN A 60 -4.21 9.08 -11.28
CA ASN A 60 -3.96 10.07 -12.33
C ASN A 60 -4.95 9.95 -13.50
N LEU A 61 -5.32 8.73 -13.92
CA LEU A 61 -6.30 8.50 -15.00
C LEU A 61 -7.73 8.89 -14.58
N SER A 62 -8.09 8.67 -13.31
CA SER A 62 -9.45 8.91 -12.78
C SER A 62 -9.85 10.38 -12.70
N ARG A 63 -8.89 11.32 -12.83
CA ARG A 63 -9.07 12.76 -12.60
C ARG A 63 -9.20 13.61 -13.87
N GLY A 64 -9.03 13.03 -15.06
CA GLY A 64 -9.10 13.77 -16.33
C GLY A 64 -8.12 14.96 -16.38
N ASP A 65 -8.58 16.12 -16.87
CA ASP A 65 -7.77 17.33 -17.08
C ASP A 65 -7.47 18.15 -15.80
N SER A 66 -7.81 17.64 -14.60
CA SER A 66 -7.51 18.37 -13.37
C SER A 66 -6.00 18.40 -13.12
N SER A 67 -5.40 19.59 -13.06
CA SER A 67 -3.95 19.78 -12.89
C SER A 67 -3.42 19.41 -11.49
N ASN A 68 -4.30 19.02 -10.56
CA ASN A 68 -3.93 18.75 -9.18
C ASN A 68 -3.55 17.27 -9.00
N ARG A 69 -2.36 17.01 -8.46
CA ARG A 69 -1.87 15.64 -8.19
C ARG A 69 -2.77 14.94 -7.16
N PRO A 70 -3.00 13.62 -7.28
CA PRO A 70 -3.76 12.86 -6.28
C PRO A 70 -3.11 13.00 -4.90
N GLY A 71 -3.95 13.31 -3.91
CA GLY A 71 -3.55 13.53 -2.52
C GLY A 71 -3.57 12.25 -1.70
N ALA A 72 -3.23 12.36 -0.42
CA ALA A 72 -3.32 11.24 0.52
C ALA A 72 -4.76 10.71 0.65
N ASP A 73 -5.76 11.59 0.57
CA ASP A 73 -7.18 11.22 0.71
C ASP A 73 -7.70 10.41 -0.49
N ASP A 74 -7.09 10.54 -1.67
CA ASP A 74 -7.39 9.68 -2.82
C ASP A 74 -6.58 8.37 -2.77
N PHE A 75 -5.39 8.40 -2.20
CA PHE A 75 -4.46 7.26 -2.20
C PHE A 75 -4.72 6.25 -1.08
N LEU A 76 -4.85 6.72 0.17
CA LEU A 76 -4.89 5.86 1.34
C LEU A 76 -6.05 4.85 1.31
N PRO A 77 -7.29 5.22 0.95
CA PRO A 77 -8.38 4.25 0.79
C PRO A 77 -8.07 3.09 -0.14
N VAL A 78 -7.54 3.40 -1.33
CA VAL A 78 -7.22 2.41 -2.36
C VAL A 78 -6.08 1.52 -1.90
N PHE A 79 -5.06 2.11 -1.27
CA PHE A 79 -3.93 1.36 -0.74
C PHE A 79 -4.36 0.40 0.39
N ILE A 80 -5.17 0.86 1.35
CA ILE A 80 -5.70 0.02 2.44
C ILE A 80 -6.52 -1.14 1.86
N TYR A 81 -7.41 -0.87 0.91
CA TYR A 81 -8.20 -1.89 0.24
C TYR A 81 -7.33 -2.98 -0.40
N ILE A 82 -6.31 -2.59 -1.15
CA ILE A 82 -5.36 -3.50 -1.83
C ILE A 82 -4.59 -4.33 -0.81
N VAL A 83 -4.07 -3.72 0.26
CA VAL A 83 -3.34 -4.44 1.33
C VAL A 83 -4.19 -5.55 1.93
N LEU A 84 -5.44 -5.23 2.27
CA LEU A 84 -6.40 -6.17 2.87
C LEU A 84 -6.75 -7.30 1.90
N HIS A 85 -7.01 -6.98 0.62
CA HIS A 85 -7.37 -7.97 -0.40
C HIS A 85 -6.18 -8.82 -0.85
N SER A 86 -4.96 -8.32 -0.74
CA SER A 86 -3.73 -9.04 -1.10
C SER A 86 -3.48 -10.28 -0.23
N LYS A 87 -4.11 -10.38 0.96
CA LYS A 87 -4.01 -11.52 1.89
C LYS A 87 -2.57 -11.99 2.13
N ILE A 88 -1.67 -11.03 2.36
CA ILE A 88 -0.23 -11.30 2.42
C ILE A 88 0.12 -12.06 3.70
N PRO A 89 0.67 -13.29 3.59
CA PRO A 89 1.13 -14.02 4.75
C PRO A 89 2.25 -13.26 5.46
N ARG A 90 2.27 -13.27 6.81
CA ARG A 90 3.37 -12.69 7.62
C ARG A 90 3.64 -11.21 7.33
N LEU A 91 2.61 -10.44 6.96
CA LEU A 91 2.75 -9.03 6.64
C LEU A 91 3.38 -8.24 7.80
N HIS A 92 2.90 -8.45 9.03
CA HIS A 92 3.46 -7.85 10.25
C HIS A 92 4.99 -8.05 10.34
N SER A 93 5.45 -9.29 10.25
CA SER A 93 6.87 -9.62 10.33
C SER A 93 7.68 -9.02 9.18
N ASN A 94 7.10 -8.89 7.97
CA ASN A 94 7.76 -8.18 6.87
C ASN A 94 7.93 -6.69 7.20
N CYS A 95 6.91 -6.06 7.78
CA CYS A 95 6.94 -4.65 8.19
C CYS A 95 7.96 -4.41 9.30
N GLU A 96 7.98 -5.24 10.33
CA GLU A 96 9.00 -5.17 11.40
C GLU A 96 10.41 -5.34 10.86
N TYR A 97 10.61 -6.32 9.95
CA TYR A 97 11.90 -6.54 9.31
C TYR A 97 12.35 -5.32 8.49
N ILE A 98 11.44 -4.70 7.73
CA ILE A 98 11.76 -3.47 6.99
C ILE A 98 12.09 -2.32 7.96
N ALA A 99 11.32 -2.17 9.04
CA ALA A 99 11.50 -1.12 10.03
C ALA A 99 12.84 -1.25 10.78
N ALA A 100 13.27 -2.48 11.09
CA ALA A 100 14.52 -2.76 11.77
C ALA A 100 15.77 -2.46 10.91
N TYR A 101 15.66 -2.50 9.58
CA TYR A 101 16.76 -2.28 8.63
C TYR A 101 16.73 -0.87 7.99
N ARG A 102 15.95 0.05 8.56
CA ARG A 102 15.62 1.36 7.98
C ARG A 102 16.67 2.45 8.23
N ASP A 103 17.92 2.10 8.51
CA ASP A 103 18.96 3.10 8.80
C ASP A 103 19.12 4.11 7.65
N SER A 104 19.27 5.38 8.00
CA SER A 104 18.28 6.42 7.65
C SER A 104 18.60 7.30 6.43
N ALA A 105 19.59 6.97 5.60
CA ALA A 105 20.10 7.89 4.57
C ALA A 105 19.92 7.42 3.11
N ASP A 106 20.13 6.13 2.83
CA ASP A 106 20.24 5.63 1.46
C ASP A 106 18.88 5.40 0.80
N LEU A 107 17.91 4.98 1.63
CA LEU A 107 16.56 4.67 1.18
C LEU A 107 15.73 5.91 0.86
N MET A 108 16.16 7.14 1.18
CA MET A 108 15.36 8.34 0.95
C MET A 108 15.65 9.03 -0.39
N SER A 109 16.82 8.81 -0.99
CA SER A 109 17.26 9.51 -2.20
C SER A 109 16.52 9.07 -3.47
N LYS A 110 16.06 7.81 -3.55
CA LYS A 110 15.45 7.25 -4.77
C LYS A 110 13.94 7.45 -4.88
N TYR A 111 13.26 7.75 -3.77
CA TYR A 111 11.80 7.84 -3.71
C TYR A 111 11.31 9.30 -3.60
N VAL A 112 12.20 10.26 -3.86
CA VAL A 112 11.98 11.70 -3.69
C VAL A 112 10.83 12.27 -4.56
N CYS A 113 10.46 11.61 -5.66
CA CYS A 113 9.28 12.00 -6.42
C CYS A 113 7.96 11.77 -5.64
N MET A 114 7.95 10.85 -4.66
CA MET A 114 6.85 10.61 -3.72
C MET A 114 7.02 11.36 -2.38
N THR A 115 8.16 12.02 -2.14
CA THR A 115 8.45 12.71 -0.87
C THR A 115 7.93 14.16 -0.87
N LYS A 116 6.62 14.35 -0.87
CA LYS A 116 6.07 15.34 0.07
C LYS A 116 5.58 14.71 1.36
N SER A 117 5.55 13.39 1.42
CA SER A 117 5.01 12.67 2.57
C SER A 117 6.02 11.64 3.06
N ARG A 118 7.03 12.10 3.83
CA ARG A 118 7.66 11.22 4.85
C ARG A 118 6.59 10.53 5.69
N GLU A 119 5.46 11.22 5.88
CA GLU A 119 4.23 10.67 6.38
C GLU A 119 3.72 9.48 5.57
N VAL A 120 3.65 9.47 4.25
CA VAL A 120 3.04 8.34 3.51
C VAL A 120 3.82 7.05 3.68
N LEU A 121 5.15 7.02 3.64
CA LEU A 121 5.88 5.77 3.93
C LEU A 121 5.78 5.36 5.39
N LYS A 122 5.70 6.34 6.30
CA LYS A 122 5.52 6.11 7.72
C LYS A 122 4.10 5.60 7.98
N LEU A 123 3.05 6.32 7.58
CA LEU A 123 1.66 5.90 7.49
C LEU A 123 1.47 4.59 6.74
N THR A 124 2.17 4.31 5.65
CA THR A 124 2.05 3.02 4.96
C THR A 124 2.58 1.92 5.86
N THR A 125 3.73 2.11 6.51
CA THR A 125 4.29 1.11 7.44
C THR A 125 3.46 1.01 8.71
N ASP A 126 3.02 2.14 9.28
CA ASP A 126 2.24 2.25 10.51
C ASP A 126 0.81 1.76 10.28
N ALA A 127 0.17 2.07 9.15
CA ALA A 127 -1.12 1.50 8.75
C ALA A 127 -0.99 0.02 8.41
N LEU A 128 0.11 -0.42 7.76
CA LEU A 128 0.39 -1.85 7.58
C LEU A 128 0.55 -2.56 8.92
N LEU A 129 1.23 -1.93 9.90
CA LEU A 129 1.38 -2.45 11.25
C LEU A 129 0.03 -2.51 11.97
N LEU A 130 -0.76 -1.44 11.95
CA LEU A 130 -2.12 -1.37 12.51
C LEU A 130 -3.05 -2.41 11.88
N ILE A 131 -3.07 -2.52 10.54
CA ILE A 131 -3.87 -3.53 9.80
C ILE A 131 -3.40 -4.95 10.12
N SER A 132 -2.12 -5.12 10.45
CA SER A 132 -1.55 -6.42 10.81
C SER A 132 -1.64 -6.76 12.29
N GLU A 133 -2.08 -5.82 13.15
CA GLU A 133 -2.42 -6.14 14.53
C GLU A 133 -3.66 -7.03 14.56
N PRO A 134 -3.66 -8.11 15.36
CA PRO A 134 -4.81 -9.00 15.50
C PRO A 134 -6.04 -8.29 16.13
N ALA A 135 -5.87 -7.07 16.65
CA ALA A 135 -6.92 -6.31 17.34
C ALA A 135 -7.91 -5.59 16.39
N ILE A 136 -7.55 -5.35 15.12
CA ILE A 136 -8.44 -4.71 14.13
C ILE A 136 -9.27 -5.76 13.35
N ALA A 137 -9.07 -7.05 13.65
CA ALA A 137 -9.93 -8.15 13.19
C ALA A 137 -11.13 -8.40 14.14
N LEU A 138 -11.72 -7.34 14.70
CA LEU A 138 -12.97 -7.37 15.47
C LEU A 138 -14.12 -6.84 14.61
#